data_AF-A0A533W6L0-F1
#
_entry.id   AF-A0A533W6L0-F1
#
_cell.length_a   1.000
_cell.length_b   1.000
_cell.length_c   1.000
_cell.angle_alpha   90.00
_cell.angle_beta   90.00
_cell.angle_gamma   90.00
#
_symmetry.space_group_name_H-M   'P 1'
#
loop_
_entity.id
_entity.type
_entity.pdbx_description
1 polymer ?
#
loop_
_entity_poly.entity_id
_entity_poly.type
_entity_poly.pdbx_seq_one_letter_code
_entity_poly.pdbx_strand_id
1 'polypeptide(L)'
;MQLVKKYEIQSKQKIINFLNSQSAGRVASIDKDGCPQVIPMNFVYAHDAIYMHSHPFGEKLDNIRRNPNVGFEVDQHICFLPSYYFHPTDASQADTLYISVVIKGKAQIVDDSEEKAKALNALMEKYQKEGRYEAYRLKMAKNIIEREGLENARPVLAIMCVEVASDGSLKITEDPVM
;
A
#
# COMPACT_ATOMS: atom_id res chain seq x y z
N MET A 1 23.06 7.07 -8.06
CA MET A 1 22.34 7.58 -9.24
C MET A 1 21.96 9.02 -8.99
N GLN A 2 22.59 9.97 -9.69
CA GLN A 2 22.13 11.36 -9.66
C GLN A 2 20.96 11.46 -10.65
N LEU A 3 19.76 11.76 -10.15
CA LEU A 3 18.61 12.00 -11.03
C LEU A 3 18.89 13.26 -11.85
N VAL A 4 19.05 13.10 -13.16
CA VAL A 4 19.13 14.26 -14.05
C VAL A 4 17.73 14.83 -14.16
N LYS A 5 17.53 16.12 -13.84
CA LYS A 5 16.21 16.78 -13.80
C LYS A 5 15.32 16.51 -15.02
N LYS A 6 15.92 16.29 -16.20
CA LYS A 6 15.20 15.98 -17.44
C LYS A 6 14.44 14.65 -17.43
N TYR A 7 14.80 13.71 -16.55
CA TYR A 7 14.16 12.40 -16.39
C TYR A 7 13.30 12.28 -15.14
N GLU A 8 13.15 13.36 -14.37
CA GLU A 8 12.38 13.36 -13.12
C GLU A 8 10.88 13.55 -13.39
N ILE A 9 10.05 12.73 -12.75
CA ILE A 9 8.59 12.93 -12.78
C ILE A 9 8.25 14.08 -11.82
N GLN A 10 8.01 15.27 -12.35
CA GLN A 10 7.75 16.46 -11.53
C GLN A 10 6.31 16.55 -10.97
N SER A 11 5.36 15.86 -11.61
CA SER A 11 3.95 15.94 -11.22
C SER A 11 3.60 14.90 -10.16
N LYS A 12 3.20 15.35 -8.95
CA LYS A 12 2.68 14.48 -7.88
C LYS A 12 1.57 13.58 -8.39
N GLN A 13 0.64 14.11 -9.20
CA GLN A 13 -0.45 13.31 -9.77
C GLN A 13 0.06 12.19 -10.69
N LYS A 14 1.07 12.45 -11.52
CA LYS A 14 1.68 11.40 -12.37
C LYS A 14 2.36 10.31 -11.52
N ILE A 15 3.02 10.70 -10.43
CA ILE A 15 3.61 9.75 -9.47
C ILE A 15 2.52 8.88 -8.84
N ILE A 16 1.42 9.47 -8.35
CA ILE A 16 0.29 8.75 -7.74
C ILE A 16 -0.35 7.80 -8.76
N ASN A 17 -0.61 8.28 -9.98
CA ASN A 17 -1.19 7.45 -11.03
C ASN A 17 -0.30 6.24 -11.36
N PHE A 18 1.02 6.45 -11.42
CA PHE A 18 1.98 5.37 -11.63
C PHE A 18 2.00 4.40 -10.45
N LEU A 19 2.08 4.87 -9.21
CA LEU A 19 2.00 4.03 -8.01
C LEU A 19 0.75 3.13 -8.01
N ASN A 20 -0.40 3.70 -8.37
CA ASN A 20 -1.67 2.98 -8.38
C ASN A 20 -1.85 2.07 -9.60
N SER A 21 -1.07 2.24 -10.68
CA SER A 21 -1.07 1.33 -11.83
C SER A 21 -0.19 0.09 -11.64
N GLN A 22 0.79 0.12 -10.73
CA GLN A 22 1.70 -1.00 -10.53
C GLN A 22 1.14 -2.06 -9.58
N SER A 23 1.36 -3.32 -9.90
CA SER A 23 0.79 -4.47 -9.19
C SER A 23 1.52 -4.79 -7.88
N ALA A 24 2.83 -4.59 -7.79
CA ALA A 24 3.60 -4.85 -6.59
C ALA A 24 4.68 -3.77 -6.43
N GLY A 25 5.06 -3.50 -5.19
CA GLY A 25 6.19 -2.63 -4.87
C GLY A 25 7.12 -3.33 -3.91
N ARG A 26 8.34 -2.82 -3.76
CA ARG A 26 9.41 -3.43 -2.96
C ARG A 26 9.68 -2.54 -1.76
N VAL A 27 9.51 -3.09 -0.56
CA VAL A 27 9.91 -2.42 0.68
C VAL A 27 11.27 -2.93 1.10
N ALA A 28 12.19 -2.00 1.34
CA ALA A 28 13.50 -2.23 1.92
C ALA A 28 13.48 -1.86 3.40
N SER A 29 13.81 -2.82 4.27
CA SER A 29 14.01 -2.63 5.70
C SER A 29 15.43 -3.07 6.10
N ILE A 30 15.91 -2.70 7.28
CA ILE A 30 17.26 -3.06 7.74
C ILE A 30 17.16 -4.12 8.84
N ASP A 31 17.83 -5.25 8.64
CA ASP A 31 17.86 -6.34 9.59
C ASP A 31 18.70 -6.01 10.85
N LYS A 32 18.87 -7.00 11.74
CA LYS A 32 19.58 -6.81 13.02
C LYS A 32 21.09 -6.65 12.84
N ASP A 33 21.63 -7.17 11.74
CA ASP A 33 23.05 -7.19 11.42
C ASP A 33 23.42 -6.02 10.49
N GLY A 34 22.43 -5.20 10.10
CA GLY A 34 22.59 -4.02 9.24
C GLY A 34 22.42 -4.33 7.76
N CYS A 35 22.02 -5.54 7.38
CA CYS A 35 21.79 -5.92 6.00
C CYS A 35 20.40 -5.46 5.52
N PRO A 36 20.28 -4.97 4.27
CA PRO A 36 18.99 -4.61 3.71
C PRO A 36 18.19 -5.87 3.33
N GLN A 37 16.95 -5.95 3.82
CA GLN A 37 15.95 -6.90 3.38
C GLN A 37 14.97 -6.22 2.43
N VAL A 38 14.84 -6.73 1.21
CA VAL A 38 13.93 -6.21 0.18
C VAL A 38 12.84 -7.23 -0.13
N ILE A 39 11.56 -6.87 0.10
CA ILE A 39 10.43 -7.78 -0.07
C ILE A 39 9.41 -7.16 -1.04
N PRO A 40 9.02 -7.88 -2.12
CA PRO A 40 7.90 -7.46 -2.97
C PRO A 40 6.56 -7.70 -2.25
N MET A 41 5.69 -6.71 -2.30
CA MET A 41 4.39 -6.75 -1.64
C MET A 41 3.32 -6.02 -2.46
N ASN A 42 2.08 -6.46 -2.30
CA ASN A 42 0.92 -5.65 -2.67
C ASN A 42 0.91 -4.38 -1.83
N PHE A 43 0.56 -3.26 -2.46
CA PHE A 43 0.54 -1.95 -1.83
C PHE A 43 -0.52 -1.06 -2.46
N VAL A 44 -0.92 -0.01 -1.74
CA VAL A 44 -1.73 1.09 -2.27
C VAL A 44 -1.17 2.41 -1.79
N TYR A 45 -1.20 3.44 -2.64
CA TYR A 45 -0.98 4.81 -2.20
C TYR A 45 -2.33 5.42 -1.83
N ALA A 46 -2.51 5.73 -0.55
CA ALA A 46 -3.71 6.39 -0.02
C ALA A 46 -3.33 7.29 1.16
N HIS A 47 -4.08 8.36 1.42
CA HIS A 47 -3.85 9.26 2.56
C HIS A 47 -2.38 9.75 2.68
N ASP A 48 -1.74 10.06 1.54
CA ASP A 48 -0.33 10.46 1.45
C ASP A 48 0.68 9.45 2.03
N ALA A 49 0.30 8.18 2.12
CA ALA A 49 1.15 7.08 2.59
C ALA A 49 1.08 5.86 1.66
N ILE A 50 2.10 5.00 1.76
CA ILE A 50 2.08 3.66 1.16
C ILE A 50 1.58 2.69 2.22
N TYR A 51 0.43 2.07 1.96
CA TYR A 51 -0.12 1.01 2.80
C TYR A 51 0.22 -0.36 2.23
N MET A 52 0.60 -1.27 3.12
CA MET A 52 0.87 -2.67 2.82
C MET A 52 0.24 -3.55 3.90
N HIS A 53 -0.18 -4.75 3.51
CA HIS A 53 -0.72 -5.73 4.44
C HIS A 53 0.14 -6.99 4.48
N SER A 54 0.36 -7.55 5.68
CA SER A 54 1.04 -8.83 5.88
C SER A 54 0.54 -9.54 7.12
N HIS A 55 1.03 -10.77 7.30
CA HIS A 55 0.97 -11.48 8.57
C HIS A 55 1.51 -10.60 9.72
N PRO A 56 0.96 -10.69 10.95
CA PRO A 56 1.37 -9.88 12.12
C PRO A 56 2.75 -10.22 12.68
N PHE A 57 3.39 -11.28 12.17
CA PHE A 57 4.72 -11.72 12.55
C PHE A 57 5.59 -11.91 11.31
N GLY A 58 6.87 -11.60 11.42
CA GLY A 58 7.85 -11.78 10.36
C GLY A 58 8.99 -10.76 10.46
N GLU A 59 10.12 -11.11 9.85
CA GLU A 59 11.36 -10.35 9.92
C GLU A 59 11.18 -8.86 9.56
N LYS A 60 10.40 -8.55 8.52
CA LYS A 60 10.07 -7.16 8.14
C LYS A 60 9.53 -6.34 9.31
N LEU A 61 8.62 -6.90 10.11
CA LEU A 61 8.03 -6.17 11.23
C LEU A 61 9.04 -6.01 12.37
N ASP A 62 9.88 -7.02 12.62
CA ASP A 62 10.95 -6.93 13.59
C ASP A 62 12.01 -5.90 13.16
N ASN A 63 12.26 -5.79 11.86
CA ASN A 63 13.11 -4.78 11.25
C ASN A 63 12.54 -3.38 11.45
N ILE A 64 11.26 -3.17 11.13
CA ILE A 64 10.58 -1.87 11.29
C ILE A 64 10.54 -1.44 12.77
N ARG A 65 10.26 -2.38 13.70
CA ARG A 65 10.24 -2.09 15.15
C ARG A 65 11.59 -1.61 15.67
N ARG A 66 12.69 -2.17 15.16
CA ARG A 66 14.06 -1.80 15.55
C ARG A 66 14.53 -0.54 14.83
N ASN A 67 14.24 -0.42 13.54
CA ASN A 67 14.63 0.71 12.69
C ASN A 67 13.48 1.06 11.73
N PRO A 68 12.76 2.16 11.98
CA PRO A 68 11.61 2.53 11.15
C PRO A 68 12.03 3.08 9.78
N ASN A 69 13.31 3.39 9.55
CA ASN A 69 13.76 3.91 8.27
C ASN A 69 13.66 2.82 7.19
N VAL A 70 12.83 3.08 6.18
CA VAL A 70 12.58 2.17 5.07
C VAL A 70 12.76 2.87 3.73
N GLY A 71 13.11 2.07 2.73
CA GLY A 71 12.96 2.43 1.32
C GLY A 71 11.71 1.76 0.74
N PHE A 72 11.05 2.43 -0.18
CA PHE A 72 10.03 1.81 -1.03
C PHE A 72 10.37 2.10 -2.48
N GLU A 73 10.18 1.12 -3.33
CA GLU A 73 10.48 1.22 -4.75
C GLU A 73 9.36 0.55 -5.55
N VAL A 74 9.01 1.16 -6.67
CA VAL A 74 8.23 0.49 -7.70
C VAL A 74 8.70 0.93 -9.09
N ASP A 75 8.76 -0.02 -10.01
CA ASP A 75 9.19 0.19 -11.37
C ASP A 75 8.26 -0.46 -12.40
N GLN A 76 8.44 -0.02 -13.63
CA GLN A 76 7.90 -0.64 -14.82
C GLN A 76 8.99 -0.68 -15.89
N HIS A 77 9.40 -1.87 -16.29
CA HIS A 77 10.21 -2.09 -17.48
C HIS A 77 9.40 -1.75 -18.73
N ILE A 78 9.96 -0.90 -19.60
CA ILE A 78 9.36 -0.54 -20.89
C ILE A 78 9.97 -1.37 -22.00
N CYS A 79 11.28 -1.24 -22.23
CA CYS A 79 12.02 -2.06 -23.19
C CYS A 79 13.53 -1.98 -22.97
N PHE A 80 14.23 -3.00 -23.46
CA PHE A 80 15.67 -2.96 -23.65
C PHE A 80 16.01 -2.14 -24.91
N LEU A 81 17.00 -1.27 -24.81
CA LEU A 81 17.56 -0.51 -25.92
C LEU A 81 18.92 -1.12 -26.29
N PRO A 82 19.01 -1.84 -27.42
CA PRO A 82 20.28 -2.35 -27.91
C PRO A 82 21.25 -1.21 -28.22
N SER A 83 22.55 -1.45 -28.01
CA SER A 83 23.59 -0.45 -28.21
C SER A 83 23.60 0.16 -29.62
N TYR A 84 23.26 -0.62 -30.65
CA TYR A 84 23.21 -0.16 -32.05
C TYR A 84 22.21 0.97 -32.32
N TYR A 85 21.30 1.25 -31.38
CA TYR A 85 20.44 2.43 -31.46
C TYR A 85 21.24 3.74 -31.33
N PHE A 86 22.34 3.72 -30.57
CA PHE A 86 23.20 4.88 -30.35
C PHE A 86 24.60 4.73 -30.98
N HIS A 87 25.14 3.50 -31.04
CA HIS A 87 26.45 3.22 -31.61
C HIS A 87 26.53 1.79 -32.20
N PRO A 88 27.01 1.60 -33.44
CA PRO A 88 26.94 0.32 -34.15
C PRO A 88 27.68 -0.85 -33.48
N THR A 89 28.69 -0.58 -32.64
CA THR A 89 29.56 -1.61 -32.05
C THR A 89 29.89 -1.42 -30.57
N ASP A 90 29.47 -0.33 -29.93
CA ASP A 90 29.88 -0.02 -28.54
C ASP A 90 28.83 -0.57 -27.57
N ALA A 91 29.12 -1.73 -26.98
CA ALA A 91 28.21 -2.40 -26.06
C ALA A 91 27.85 -1.57 -24.81
N SER A 92 28.66 -0.58 -24.43
CA SER A 92 28.38 0.29 -23.28
C SER A 92 27.20 1.23 -23.50
N GLN A 93 26.74 1.39 -24.74
CA GLN A 93 25.58 2.21 -25.10
C GLN A 93 24.24 1.45 -25.02
N ALA A 94 24.26 0.16 -24.66
CA ALA A 94 23.02 -0.55 -24.39
C ALA A 94 22.36 0.00 -23.11
N ASP A 95 21.05 0.20 -23.15
CA ASP A 95 20.31 0.81 -22.04
C ASP A 95 18.96 0.11 -21.85
N THR A 96 18.19 0.52 -20.85
CA THR A 96 16.83 0.05 -20.60
C THR A 96 15.94 1.24 -20.31
N LEU A 97 14.85 1.36 -21.05
CA LEU A 97 13.79 2.29 -20.72
C LEU A 97 12.94 1.70 -19.60
N TYR A 98 12.86 2.43 -18.49
CA TYR A 98 12.00 2.10 -17.37
C TYR A 98 11.43 3.37 -16.75
N ILE A 99 10.37 3.21 -15.98
CA ILE A 99 9.81 4.25 -15.11
C ILE A 99 9.92 3.70 -13.69
N SER A 100 10.36 4.53 -12.74
CA SER A 100 10.44 4.12 -11.34
C SER A 100 10.06 5.24 -10.38
N VAL A 101 9.49 4.89 -9.24
CA VAL A 101 9.28 5.78 -8.10
C VAL A 101 10.02 5.19 -6.91
N VAL A 102 10.91 5.99 -6.31
CA VAL A 102 11.67 5.62 -5.11
C VAL A 102 11.29 6.56 -3.99
N ILE A 103 10.82 6.00 -2.87
CA ILE A 103 10.38 6.72 -1.69
C ILE A 103 11.30 6.33 -0.53
N LYS A 104 11.74 7.32 0.24
CA LYS A 104 12.44 7.10 1.51
C LYS A 104 11.56 7.67 2.61
N GLY A 105 11.36 6.92 3.67
CA GLY A 105 10.46 7.33 4.74
C GLY A 105 10.60 6.50 5.99
N LYS A 106 9.62 6.67 6.89
CA LYS A 106 9.49 5.88 8.10
C LYS A 106 8.28 4.97 7.99
N ALA A 107 8.45 3.69 8.27
CA ALA A 107 7.36 2.75 8.40
C ALA A 107 6.83 2.74 9.83
N GLN A 108 5.51 2.59 9.95
CA GLN A 108 4.81 2.43 11.22
C GLN A 108 3.83 1.27 11.11
N ILE A 109 3.70 0.50 12.20
CA ILE A 109 2.63 -0.49 12.32
C ILE A 109 1.35 0.27 12.67
N VAL A 110 0.35 0.17 11.81
CA VAL A 110 -0.96 0.78 12.05
C VAL A 110 -1.67 -0.07 13.10
N ASP A 111 -2.03 0.54 14.23
CA ASP A 111 -2.80 -0.12 15.30
C ASP A 111 -4.26 0.32 15.33
N ASP A 112 -4.54 1.56 14.90
CA ASP A 112 -5.88 2.13 14.82
C ASP A 112 -6.79 1.33 13.88
N SER A 113 -7.97 0.98 14.39
CA SER A 113 -8.93 0.14 13.66
C SER A 113 -9.54 0.87 12.47
N GLU A 114 -9.70 2.18 12.57
CA GLU A 114 -10.30 2.99 11.51
C GLU A 114 -9.35 3.10 10.31
N GLU A 115 -8.09 3.41 10.56
CA GLU A 115 -7.02 3.48 9.57
C GLU A 115 -6.75 2.10 8.93
N LYS A 116 -6.74 1.02 9.73
CA LYS A 116 -6.66 -0.35 9.20
C LYS A 116 -7.77 -0.63 8.19
N ALA A 117 -9.00 -0.27 8.53
CA ALA A 117 -10.14 -0.49 7.64
C ALA A 117 -9.99 0.29 6.33
N LYS A 118 -9.58 1.57 6.40
CA LYS A 118 -9.30 2.41 5.22
C LYS A 118 -8.23 1.79 4.32
N ALA A 119 -7.10 1.42 4.91
CA ALA A 119 -5.98 0.84 4.19
C ALA A 119 -6.34 -0.50 3.52
N LEU A 120 -7.05 -1.38 4.24
CA LEU A 120 -7.47 -2.68 3.71
C LEU A 120 -8.51 -2.52 2.60
N ASN A 121 -9.50 -1.66 2.76
CA ASN A 121 -10.48 -1.40 1.71
C ASN A 121 -9.81 -0.82 0.45
N ALA A 122 -8.90 0.16 0.60
CA ALA A 122 -8.15 0.74 -0.52
C ALA A 122 -7.28 -0.31 -1.26
N LEU A 123 -6.69 -1.27 -0.53
CA LEU A 123 -6.03 -2.41 -1.15
C LEU A 123 -7.03 -3.24 -1.98
N MET A 124 -8.20 -3.55 -1.43
CA MET A 124 -9.21 -4.35 -2.14
C MET A 124 -9.74 -3.61 -3.38
N GLU A 125 -9.96 -2.30 -3.32
CA GLU A 125 -10.34 -1.47 -4.47
C GLU A 125 -9.29 -1.51 -5.59
N LYS A 126 -8.00 -1.53 -5.22
CA LYS A 126 -6.91 -1.64 -6.19
C LYS A 126 -6.85 -3.03 -6.83
N TYR A 127 -6.93 -4.09 -6.01
CA TYR A 127 -6.58 -5.46 -6.43
C TYR A 127 -7.76 -6.34 -6.84
N GLN A 128 -8.97 -6.07 -6.34
CA GLN A 128 -10.17 -6.89 -6.57
C GLN A 128 -11.34 -5.99 -7.00
N LYS A 129 -11.20 -5.35 -8.17
CA LYS A 129 -12.14 -4.33 -8.68
C LYS A 129 -13.55 -4.86 -8.92
N GLU A 130 -13.69 -6.15 -9.16
CA GLU A 130 -14.97 -6.85 -9.31
C GLU A 130 -15.76 -6.97 -8.00
N GLY A 131 -15.21 -6.51 -6.88
CA GLY A 131 -15.85 -6.61 -5.57
C GLY A 131 -15.84 -8.04 -5.06
N ARG A 132 -17.00 -8.55 -4.61
CA ARG A 132 -17.15 -9.88 -3.96
C ARG A 132 -16.44 -10.01 -2.61
N TYR A 133 -16.26 -8.90 -1.93
CA TYR A 133 -15.84 -8.83 -0.54
C TYR A 133 -16.73 -7.86 0.21
N GLU A 134 -16.84 -8.06 1.51
CA GLU A 134 -17.48 -7.11 2.40
C GLU A 134 -16.44 -6.11 2.92
N ALA A 135 -16.83 -4.85 3.09
CA ALA A 135 -15.97 -3.84 3.69
C ALA A 135 -15.50 -4.27 5.08
N TYR A 136 -14.22 -4.01 5.40
CA TYR A 136 -13.60 -4.54 6.63
C TYR A 136 -14.34 -4.10 7.90
N ARG A 137 -14.86 -2.86 7.95
CA ARG A 137 -15.65 -2.35 9.09
C ARG A 137 -16.91 -3.16 9.33
N LEU A 138 -17.65 -3.53 8.28
CA LEU A 138 -18.88 -4.31 8.40
C LEU A 138 -18.59 -5.73 8.90
N LYS A 139 -17.50 -6.35 8.41
CA LYS A 139 -17.04 -7.64 8.93
C LYS A 139 -16.72 -7.57 10.43
N MET A 140 -16.01 -6.53 10.88
CA MET A 140 -15.72 -6.34 12.31
C MET A 140 -16.99 -6.13 13.13
N ALA A 141 -17.91 -5.31 12.63
CA ALA A 141 -19.20 -5.05 13.28
C ALA A 141 -19.99 -6.34 13.50
N LYS A 142 -20.08 -7.23 12.49
CA LYS A 142 -20.70 -8.55 12.63
C LYS A 142 -20.06 -9.38 13.74
N ASN A 143 -18.72 -9.48 13.74
CA ASN A 143 -17.99 -10.24 14.76
C ASN A 143 -18.24 -9.71 16.19
N ILE A 144 -18.37 -8.39 16.36
CA ILE A 144 -18.67 -7.78 17.66
C ILE A 144 -20.10 -8.11 18.09
N ILE A 145 -21.08 -7.97 17.19
CA ILE A 145 -22.48 -8.30 17.47
C ILE A 145 -22.63 -9.79 17.83
N GLU A 146 -21.94 -10.68 17.11
CA GLU A 146 -21.93 -12.12 17.40
C GLU A 146 -21.33 -12.44 18.78
N ARG A 147 -20.31 -11.69 19.21
CA ARG A 147 -19.63 -11.91 20.49
C ARG A 147 -20.37 -11.31 21.68
N GLU A 148 -20.92 -10.11 21.54
CA GLU A 148 -21.40 -9.29 22.66
C GLU A 148 -22.93 -9.11 22.68
N GLY A 149 -23.61 -9.42 21.58
CA GLY A 149 -25.02 -9.11 21.37
C GLY A 149 -25.23 -7.67 20.90
N LEU A 150 -26.30 -7.43 20.13
CA LEU A 150 -26.55 -6.15 19.46
C LEU A 150 -26.59 -4.97 20.41
N GLU A 151 -27.30 -5.08 21.54
CA GLU A 151 -27.47 -3.97 22.48
C GLU A 151 -26.14 -3.53 23.10
N ASN A 152 -25.25 -4.47 23.43
CA ASN A 152 -23.93 -4.17 23.98
C ASN A 152 -22.97 -3.66 22.89
N ALA A 153 -23.15 -4.09 21.64
CA ALA A 153 -22.32 -3.67 20.51
C ALA A 153 -22.63 -2.24 20.04
N ARG A 154 -23.84 -1.70 20.27
CA ARG A 154 -24.28 -0.38 19.76
C ARG A 154 -23.28 0.76 19.98
N PRO A 155 -22.65 0.95 21.15
CA PRO A 155 -21.67 2.02 21.35
C PRO A 155 -20.44 1.86 20.45
N VAL A 156 -19.96 0.62 20.28
CA VAL A 156 -18.79 0.31 19.43
C VAL A 156 -19.14 0.49 17.96
N LEU A 157 -20.33 0.07 17.54
CA LEU A 157 -20.82 0.27 16.17
C LEU A 157 -20.92 1.76 15.81
N ALA A 158 -21.40 2.59 16.74
CA ALA A 158 -21.46 4.04 16.55
C ALA A 158 -20.06 4.66 16.37
N ILE A 159 -19.07 4.23 17.16
CA ILE A 159 -17.66 4.66 17.00
C ILE A 159 -17.09 4.21 15.65
N MET A 160 -17.52 3.06 15.14
CA MET A 160 -17.10 2.54 13.84
C MET A 160 -17.86 3.16 12.65
N CYS A 161 -18.77 4.12 12.91
CA CYS A 161 -19.69 4.69 11.92
C CYS A 161 -20.50 3.59 11.18
N VAL A 162 -20.96 2.59 11.92
CA VAL A 162 -21.80 1.49 11.42
C VAL A 162 -23.17 1.55 12.08
N GLU A 163 -24.21 1.60 11.26
CA GLU A 163 -25.60 1.52 11.69
C GLU A 163 -26.25 0.18 11.30
N VAL A 164 -27.24 -0.22 12.07
CA VAL A 164 -28.12 -1.34 11.73
C VAL A 164 -29.39 -0.77 11.09
N ALA A 165 -29.58 -1.05 9.81
CA ALA A 165 -30.77 -0.67 9.07
C ALA A 165 -32.01 -1.41 9.58
N SER A 166 -33.20 -0.91 9.21
CA SER A 166 -34.49 -1.47 9.62
C SER A 166 -34.72 -2.94 9.20
N ASP A 167 -34.00 -3.41 8.18
CA ASP A 167 -34.02 -4.79 7.68
C ASP A 167 -32.97 -5.69 8.38
N GLY A 168 -32.25 -5.16 9.38
CA GLY A 168 -31.18 -5.85 10.09
C GLY A 168 -29.83 -5.84 9.37
N SER A 169 -29.71 -5.22 8.19
CA SER A 169 -28.43 -5.07 7.48
C SER A 169 -27.53 -4.03 8.14
N LEU A 170 -26.22 -4.25 8.09
CA LEU A 170 -25.23 -3.27 8.58
C LEU A 170 -24.83 -2.32 7.44
N LYS A 171 -24.80 -1.02 7.70
CA LYS A 171 -24.40 0.02 6.74
C LYS A 171 -23.38 0.96 7.36
N ILE A 172 -22.38 1.34 6.58
CA ILE A 172 -21.44 2.41 6.96
C ILE A 172 -22.15 3.75 6.72
N THR A 173 -22.19 4.63 7.71
CA THR A 173 -22.90 5.93 7.63
C THR A 173 -22.03 7.07 7.14
N GLU A 174 -20.72 6.98 7.34
CA GLU A 174 -19.73 7.92 6.82
C GLU A 174 -18.60 7.15 6.15
N ASP A 175 -18.43 7.38 4.85
CA ASP A 175 -17.15 7.10 4.21
C ASP A 175 -16.14 8.14 4.73
N PRO A 176 -14.94 7.73 5.16
CA PRO A 176 -13.92 8.69 5.51
C PRO A 176 -13.58 9.47 4.25
N VAL A 177 -13.72 10.80 4.35
CA VAL A 177 -13.45 11.78 3.29
C VAL A 177 -12.17 11.38 2.52
N MET A 178 -12.33 11.14 1.22
CA MET A 178 -11.24 10.92 0.26
C MET A 178 -10.42 12.18 0.03
#